data_AF-G0QLW2-F1
#
_entry.id   AF-G0QLW2-F1
#
_cell.length_a   1.000
_cell.length_b   1.000
_cell.length_c   1.000
_cell.angle_alpha   90.00
_cell.angle_beta   90.00
_cell.angle_gamma   90.00
#
_symmetry.space_group_name_H-M   'P 1'
#
loop_
_entity.id
_entity.type
_entity.pdbx_description
1 polymer ?
#
loop_
_entity_poly.entity_id
_entity_poly.type
_entity_poly.pdbx_seq_one_letter_code
_entity_poly.pdbx_strand_id
1 'polypeptide(L)'
;MAVNDAKNRNPNAFNIKFQIIEEKQDDKIVIHKKGCTCKKSNCLKKYCECFNAGVLCNQNCVCDSCKNMQKEENNQQQNRSEINVQNIEDSIKQQE
;
A
#
# COMPACT_ATOMS: atom_id res chain seq x y z
N MET A 1 -26.17 0.12 -12.82
CA MET A 1 -25.14 1.14 -13.14
C MET A 1 -23.82 0.63 -12.59
N ALA A 2 -22.73 0.73 -13.37
CA ALA A 2 -21.46 0.05 -13.08
C ALA A 2 -20.89 0.28 -11.66
N VAL A 3 -21.14 1.45 -11.07
CA VAL A 3 -20.71 1.77 -9.69
C VAL A 3 -21.43 0.91 -8.64
N ASN A 4 -22.75 0.76 -8.75
CA ASN A 4 -23.54 -0.05 -7.82
C ASN A 4 -23.17 -1.54 -7.95
N ASP A 5 -22.89 -2.01 -9.17
CA ASP A 5 -22.44 -3.38 -9.44
C ASP A 5 -21.03 -3.65 -8.86
N ALA A 6 -20.17 -2.63 -8.81
CA ALA A 6 -18.89 -2.71 -8.11
C ALA A 6 -19.06 -2.77 -6.59
N LYS A 7 -19.94 -1.92 -6.01
CA LYS A 7 -20.26 -1.95 -4.57
C LYS A 7 -20.89 -3.27 -4.12
N ASN A 8 -21.75 -3.87 -4.95
CA ASN A 8 -22.37 -5.16 -4.63
C ASN A 8 -21.34 -6.31 -4.57
N ARG A 9 -20.29 -6.27 -5.39
CA ARG A 9 -19.22 -7.29 -5.37
C ARG A 9 -18.24 -7.07 -4.22
N ASN A 10 -17.95 -5.82 -3.92
CA ASN A 10 -17.13 -5.44 -2.77
C ASN A 10 -17.64 -4.09 -2.25
N PRO A 11 -18.29 -4.03 -1.08
CA PRO A 11 -18.81 -2.78 -0.53
C PRO A 11 -17.70 -1.75 -0.31
N ASN A 12 -16.46 -2.19 -0.14
CA ASN A 12 -15.28 -1.37 0.06
C ASN A 12 -14.48 -1.13 -1.25
N ALA A 13 -15.09 -1.34 -2.44
CA ALA A 13 -14.41 -1.19 -3.73
C ALA A 13 -13.80 0.19 -3.97
N PHE A 14 -14.36 1.22 -3.33
CA PHE A 14 -13.94 2.61 -3.44
C PHE A 14 -13.26 3.13 -2.17
N ASN A 15 -13.08 2.27 -1.17
CA ASN A 15 -12.35 2.64 0.04
C ASN A 15 -10.85 2.61 -0.24
N ILE A 16 -10.09 3.46 0.45
CA ILE A 16 -8.63 3.50 0.32
C ILE A 16 -8.00 2.18 0.77
N LYS A 17 -7.12 1.64 -0.09
CA LYS A 17 -6.39 0.37 0.08
C LYS A 17 -5.27 0.42 1.12
N PHE A 18 -4.83 1.62 1.49
CA PHE A 18 -3.76 1.90 2.44
C PHE A 18 -4.31 2.54 3.74
N GLN A 19 -3.59 2.37 4.85
CA GLN A 19 -3.90 3.02 6.13
C GLN A 19 -2.62 3.49 6.81
N ILE A 20 -2.74 4.60 7.53
CA ILE A 20 -1.74 5.04 8.50
C ILE A 20 -1.98 4.22 9.78
N ILE A 21 -0.94 3.62 10.34
CA ILE A 21 -1.02 2.85 11.60
C ILE A 21 -0.28 3.53 12.76
N GLU A 22 0.72 4.35 12.44
CA GLU A 22 1.45 5.13 13.43
C GLU A 22 1.78 6.50 12.84
N GLU A 23 1.58 7.53 13.65
CA GLU A 23 2.04 8.89 13.38
C GLU A 23 3.11 9.23 14.41
N LYS A 24 4.38 9.23 13.98
CA LYS A 24 5.48 9.85 14.73
C LYS A 24 5.65 11.26 14.19
N GLN A 25 6.14 12.18 15.04
CA GLN A 25 6.14 13.64 14.80
C GLN A 25 6.49 14.07 13.37
N ASP A 26 7.36 13.34 12.66
CA ASP A 26 7.71 13.59 11.26
C ASP A 26 7.62 12.36 10.32
N ASP A 27 7.22 11.18 10.83
CA ASP A 27 7.19 9.92 10.07
C ASP A 27 5.85 9.19 10.22
N LYS A 28 5.15 8.99 9.10
CA LYS A 28 3.90 8.23 9.02
C LYS A 28 4.17 6.82 8.53
N ILE A 29 3.77 5.83 9.34
CA ILE A 29 3.83 4.43 8.93
C ILE A 29 2.55 4.09 8.16
N VAL A 30 2.69 3.92 6.84
CA VAL A 30 1.59 3.57 5.93
C VAL A 30 1.69 2.11 5.52
N ILE A 31 0.60 1.38 5.62
CA ILE A 31 0.52 -0.04 5.25
C ILE A 31 -0.59 -0.31 4.25
N HIS A 32 -0.45 -1.39 3.48
CA HIS A 32 -1.53 -1.90 2.64
C HIS A 32 -2.49 -2.76 3.48
N LYS A 33 -3.77 -2.34 3.59
CA LYS A 33 -4.80 -3.01 4.41
C LYS A 33 -4.96 -4.48 4.07
N LYS A 34 -5.19 -4.78 2.79
CA LYS A 34 -5.37 -6.15 2.29
C LYS A 34 -4.05 -6.88 2.02
N GLY A 35 -2.98 -6.13 1.76
CA GLY A 35 -1.71 -6.68 1.28
C GLY A 35 -1.75 -7.11 -0.18
N CYS A 36 -0.56 -7.29 -0.77
CA CYS A 36 -0.42 -7.76 -2.15
C CYS A 36 -0.29 -9.29 -2.24
N THR A 37 -0.56 -9.84 -3.43
CA THR A 37 -0.55 -11.29 -3.70
C THR A 37 0.49 -11.67 -4.79
N CYS A 38 1.56 -10.88 -4.90
CA CYS A 38 2.52 -10.96 -5.99
C CYS A 38 3.19 -12.34 -6.10
N LYS A 39 3.38 -12.84 -7.33
CA LYS A 39 4.04 -14.14 -7.58
C LYS A 39 5.40 -14.04 -8.28
N LYS A 40 5.59 -13.05 -9.14
CA LYS A 40 6.77 -12.96 -10.03
C LYS A 40 7.53 -11.63 -9.93
N SER A 41 7.00 -10.63 -9.22
CA SER A 41 7.61 -9.31 -9.15
C SER A 41 8.70 -9.21 -8.07
N ASN A 42 8.76 -10.19 -7.15
CA ASN A 42 9.49 -10.09 -5.87
C ASN A 42 9.18 -8.78 -5.12
N CYS A 43 8.03 -8.16 -5.43
CA CYS A 43 7.63 -6.84 -4.96
C CYS A 43 8.61 -5.70 -5.31
N LEU A 44 9.45 -5.84 -6.33
CA LEU A 44 10.42 -4.81 -6.76
C LEU A 44 10.06 -4.13 -8.08
N LYS A 45 8.80 -4.26 -8.51
CA LYS A 45 8.28 -3.72 -9.77
C LYS A 45 6.89 -3.14 -9.53
N LYS A 46 6.46 -2.19 -10.38
CA LYS A 46 5.15 -1.50 -10.28
C LYS A 46 3.92 -2.43 -10.41
N TYR A 47 4.12 -3.70 -10.75
CA TYR A 47 3.07 -4.73 -10.65
C TYR A 47 2.64 -5.00 -9.19
N CYS A 48 3.50 -4.71 -8.21
CA CYS A 48 3.16 -4.80 -6.80
C CYS A 48 2.50 -3.50 -6.35
N GLU A 49 1.29 -3.58 -5.81
CA GLU A 49 0.57 -2.41 -5.29
C GLU A 49 1.36 -1.70 -4.17
N CYS A 50 2.04 -2.45 -3.29
CA CYS A 50 2.90 -1.87 -2.24
C CYS A 50 4.06 -1.06 -2.85
N PHE A 51 4.81 -1.66 -3.78
CA PHE A 51 5.95 -1.01 -4.42
C PHE A 51 5.53 0.22 -5.23
N ASN A 52 4.43 0.11 -5.98
CA ASN A 52 3.90 1.22 -6.77
C ASN A 52 3.44 2.38 -5.89
N ALA A 53 2.91 2.09 -4.70
CA ALA A 53 2.50 3.09 -3.74
C ALA A 53 3.64 3.63 -2.87
N GLY A 54 4.86 3.09 -2.98
CA GLY A 54 6.01 3.52 -2.17
C GLY A 54 6.10 2.91 -0.76
N VAL A 55 5.17 2.02 -0.39
CA VAL A 55 5.15 1.37 0.93
C VAL A 55 5.85 0.00 0.92
N LEU A 56 6.35 -0.39 2.09
CA LEU A 56 6.87 -1.74 2.31
C LEU A 56 5.74 -2.78 2.30
N CYS A 57 6.07 -4.02 1.92
CA CYS A 57 5.19 -5.14 2.22
C CYS A 57 5.17 -5.36 3.73
N ASN A 58 3.99 -5.71 4.25
CA ASN A 58 3.75 -6.00 5.65
C ASN A 58 3.26 -7.44 5.82
N GLN A 59 2.92 -7.82 7.05
CA GLN A 59 2.35 -9.13 7.40
C GLN A 59 1.04 -9.49 6.67
N ASN A 60 0.31 -8.51 6.13
CA ASN A 60 -0.92 -8.77 5.38
C ASN A 60 -0.63 -9.23 3.93
N CYS A 61 0.61 -9.10 3.46
CA CYS A 61 0.99 -9.50 2.11
C CYS A 61 1.23 -11.02 2.04
N VAL A 62 0.63 -11.69 1.05
CA VAL A 62 0.80 -13.13 0.77
C VAL A 62 1.58 -13.35 -0.53
N CYS A 63 2.56 -12.48 -0.78
CA CYS A 63 3.42 -12.51 -1.95
C CYS A 63 4.55 -13.54 -1.81
N ASP A 64 4.95 -14.15 -2.92
CA ASP A 64 6.00 -15.15 -2.96
C ASP A 64 7.37 -14.49 -3.18
N SER A 65 8.39 -14.94 -2.41
CA SER A 65 9.76 -14.44 -2.51
C SER A 65 9.87 -12.91 -2.42
N CYS A 66 9.18 -12.30 -1.45
CA CYS A 66 9.16 -10.85 -1.26
C CYS A 66 10.56 -10.28 -1.01
N LYS A 67 10.92 -9.22 -1.73
CA LYS A 67 12.15 -8.43 -1.51
C LYS A 67 11.86 -6.95 -1.19
N ASN A 68 10.59 -6.58 -1.06
CA ASN A 68 10.14 -5.25 -0.64
C ASN A 68 9.87 -5.20 0.86
N MET A 69 10.92 -5.46 1.62
CA MET A 69 10.97 -5.41 3.08
C MET A 69 12.04 -4.41 3.50
N GLN A 70 12.00 -3.96 4.74
CA GLN A 70 13.03 -3.08 5.30
C GLN A 70 14.36 -3.84 5.24
N LYS A 71 15.32 -3.36 4.45
CA LYS A 71 16.65 -3.96 4.37
C LYS A 71 17.60 -3.19 5.28
N GLU A 72 18.45 -3.91 6.00
CA GLU A 72 19.69 -3.35 6.52
C GLU A 72 20.54 -2.86 5.34
N GLU A 73 21.15 -1.69 5.53
CA GLU A 73 21.79 -0.85 4.52
C GLU A 73 22.71 -1.63 3.58
N ASN A 74 22.24 -1.91 2.36
CA ASN A 74 23.08 -2.40 1.28
C ASN A 74 22.60 -1.79 -0.04
N ASN A 75 23.16 -0.60 -0.34
CA ASN A 75 23.35 0.07 -1.65
C ASN A 75 22.53 -0.41 -2.87
N GLN A 76 21.23 -0.60 -2.71
CA GLN A 76 20.30 -0.69 -3.83
C GLN A 76 19.36 0.50 -3.69
N GLN A 77 19.62 1.56 -4.47
CA GLN A 77 18.68 2.65 -4.67
C GLN A 77 17.37 2.06 -5.20
N GLN A 78 16.45 1.76 -4.29
CA GLN A 78 15.10 1.36 -4.65
C GLN A 78 14.40 2.63 -5.07
N ASN A 79 14.03 2.73 -6.35
CA ASN A 79 13.18 3.79 -6.89
C ASN A 79 11.78 3.72 -6.25
N ARG A 80 11.65 4.10 -4.97
CA ARG A 80 10.37 4.26 -4.30
C ARG A 80 9.73 5.52 -4.84
N SER A 81 8.54 5.36 -5.40
CA SER A 81 7.69 6.51 -5.66
C SER A 81 7.31 7.10 -4.30
N GLU A 82 7.33 8.43 -4.14
CA GLU A 82 6.84 9.08 -2.93
C GLU A 82 5.38 8.67 -2.70
N ILE A 83 5.05 8.29 -1.46
CA ILE A 83 3.67 7.98 -1.08
C ILE A 83 2.89 9.30 -1.15
N ASN A 84 1.83 9.38 -1.96
CA ASN A 84 0.90 10.51 -1.91
C ASN A 84 -0.02 10.36 -0.68
N VAL A 85 0.49 10.76 0.49
CA VAL A 85 -0.20 10.67 1.79
C VAL A 85 -1.43 11.58 1.83
N GLN A 86 -1.47 12.66 1.05
CA GLN A 86 -2.58 13.62 1.00
C GLN A 86 -3.92 12.93 0.70
N ASN A 87 -3.93 12.04 -0.29
CA ASN A 87 -5.14 11.28 -0.65
C ASN A 87 -5.62 10.37 0.49
N ILE A 88 -4.71 9.84 1.32
CA ILE A 88 -5.03 8.96 2.46
C ILE A 88 -5.65 9.80 3.58
N GLU A 89 -5.06 10.94 3.91
CA GLU A 89 -5.56 11.87 4.92
C GLU A 89 -6.93 12.46 4.57
N ASP A 90 -7.12 12.85 3.31
CA ASP A 90 -8.38 13.44 2.84
C ASP A 90 -9.56 12.47 2.97
N SER A 91 -9.31 11.15 2.95
CA SER A 91 -10.34 10.14 3.22
C SER A 91 -10.53 9.81 4.69
N ILE A 92 -9.56 10.14 5.55
CA ILE A 92 -9.73 10.06 7.01
C ILE A 92 -10.61 11.22 7.49
N LYS A 93 -10.41 12.43 6.95
CA LYS A 93 -11.18 13.64 7.28
C LYS A 93 -12.64 13.62 6.83
N GLN A 94 -13.03 12.71 5.94
CA GLN A 94 -14.43 12.55 5.50
C GLN A 94 -15.24 11.57 6.37
N GLN A 95 -14.66 11.08 7.48
CA GLN A 95 -15.33 10.19 8.43
C GLN A 95 -15.78 10.89 9.73
N GLU A 96 -15.65 12.23 9.80
CA GLU A 96 -16.23 13.09 10.83
C GLU A 96 -17.48 13.82 10.32
#